data_AF-A0AAN6KGU2-F1
#
_entry.id   AF-A0AAN6KGU2-F1
#
_cell.length_a   1.000
_cell.length_b   1.000
_cell.length_c   1.000
_cell.angle_alpha   90.00
_cell.angle_beta   90.00
_cell.angle_gamma   90.00
#
_symmetry.space_group_name_H-M   'P 1'
#
loop_
_entity.id
_entity.type
_entity.pdbx_description
1 polymer ?
#
loop_
_entity_poly.entity_id
_entity_poly.type
_entity_poly.pdbx_seq_one_letter_code
_entity_poly.pdbx_strand_id
1 'polypeptide(L)'
;MASGHANGSSDDVNGLEPHNKLLERVVRTPGRQPSPQPTHLGVPGAMQHRVLHETGPGYVAPKFEGKAKQMDEVKNQVDEKGFIPTDLVDDEVEWFYNELGIDDMYFSTESADAIVSHVHSLYAAKVAAYARDDKKLEIRLDKEAADHAVYIDTSVPGLSSTEGSGFEARLEQKYLDSSRGSASFRVETFRSPSKLLGGGEQALRCYFVYQASFKNKNPAPDETSIDELGDVRFLQKTTPNTRAVYQRVMEAVVSRTGPVIDMYDVEGSREKRLVVAFKQGSAIGLFTALSDLYHYYGLTSSRKYVEQFSNGITILSIYLRPAPHAESRHPPIEASIHQITKEVSLLYCIPQSRFQAHFTNGRLSLQESIYAHCVWVFTQHFLNRLGNEYNTLTSLLDVSNIVHAELLSKLKKRLRTETFTADYILEIINQYPELVRSLYLTFANAHYVQTRGEQDDFLPTLSYLRMKVDRVMTDDELKALISKTAVNEHHEMVMTAFRVFNSSVLKTNFYTPTKVALSFRLNPSFLPPEEYPQPLYGMFLVISSEFRGFHLRFRDIARGGIRIVKSRSREAYAINARSLFGMMTRVKDNCSRDLR
;
A
#
# COMPACT_ATOMS: atom_id res chain seq x y z
N MET A 1 -79.72 14.79 10.41
CA MET A 1 -80.01 16.02 9.65
C MET A 1 -78.65 16.52 9.15
N ALA A 2 -78.31 16.23 7.88
CA ALA A 2 -78.27 17.21 6.78
C ALA A 2 -77.35 18.41 7.11
N SER A 3 -76.35 18.84 6.36
CA SER A 3 -75.93 18.66 4.96
C SER A 3 -74.65 19.51 4.79
N GLY A 4 -73.62 19.12 4.05
CA GLY A 4 -73.35 19.68 2.72
C GLY A 4 -71.86 20.04 2.54
N HIS A 5 -71.37 20.08 1.30
CA HIS A 5 -70.03 19.69 0.84
C HIS A 5 -68.90 20.75 0.79
N ALA A 6 -67.66 20.22 0.90
CA ALA A 6 -66.41 20.43 0.14
C ALA A 6 -65.81 21.84 -0.12
N ASN A 7 -64.53 22.05 0.27
CA ASN A 7 -63.37 21.97 -0.65
C ASN A 7 -62.01 22.27 0.05
N GLY A 8 -61.02 21.42 -0.27
CA GLY A 8 -59.55 21.57 -0.35
C GLY A 8 -58.77 22.59 0.50
N SER A 9 -57.77 22.13 1.25
CA SER A 9 -56.33 22.23 0.90
C SER A 9 -55.44 21.79 2.06
N SER A 10 -54.34 21.13 1.72
CA SER A 10 -53.25 20.62 2.57
C SER A 10 -52.55 21.71 3.38
N ASP A 11 -52.40 21.51 4.69
CA ASP A 11 -51.46 22.25 5.54
C ASP A 11 -50.32 21.33 6.02
N ASP A 12 -49.15 21.55 5.43
CA ASP A 12 -47.85 21.07 5.86
C ASP A 12 -47.40 21.79 7.14
N VAL A 13 -47.05 21.02 8.18
CA VAL A 13 -46.30 21.54 9.33
C VAL A 13 -44.82 21.18 9.14
N ASN A 14 -44.08 22.10 8.51
CA ASN A 14 -42.62 22.05 8.39
C ASN A 14 -41.95 22.35 9.74
N GLY A 15 -41.19 21.38 10.26
CA GLY A 15 -40.26 21.56 11.37
C GLY A 15 -39.03 22.36 10.94
N LEU A 16 -38.65 23.34 11.77
CA LEU A 16 -37.55 24.27 11.59
C LEU A 16 -36.17 23.57 11.60
N GLU A 17 -35.40 23.76 10.52
CA GLU A 17 -33.95 23.44 10.49
C GLU A 17 -33.11 24.54 11.19
N PRO A 18 -31.98 24.20 11.83
CA PRO A 18 -31.14 25.17 12.51
C PRO A 18 -30.33 26.04 11.53
N HIS A 19 -30.67 27.33 11.48
CA HIS A 19 -29.97 28.37 10.72
C HIS A 19 -28.57 28.68 11.30
N ASN A 20 -27.51 28.32 10.57
CA ASN A 20 -26.13 28.63 10.94
C ASN A 20 -25.63 29.94 10.29
N LYS A 21 -25.67 31.05 11.05
CA LYS A 21 -25.38 32.43 10.60
C LYS A 21 -23.95 32.67 10.05
N LEU A 22 -23.03 31.71 10.19
CA LEU A 22 -21.65 31.82 9.67
C LEU A 22 -21.54 31.53 8.17
N LEU A 23 -22.51 30.82 7.57
CA LEU A 23 -22.51 30.48 6.14
C LEU A 23 -22.91 31.66 5.23
N GLU A 24 -23.82 32.53 5.67
CA GLU A 24 -24.26 33.68 4.86
C GLU A 24 -23.15 34.72 4.62
N ARG A 25 -22.18 34.84 5.55
CA ARG A 25 -21.08 35.81 5.41
C ARG A 25 -20.04 35.40 4.36
N VAL A 26 -19.97 34.13 3.96
CA VAL A 26 -18.99 33.66 2.97
C VAL A 26 -19.50 33.85 1.53
N VAL A 27 -20.82 33.90 1.32
CA VAL A 27 -21.43 34.01 -0.02
C VAL A 27 -21.40 35.43 -0.59
N ARG A 28 -21.25 36.47 0.24
CA ARG A 28 -21.37 37.89 -0.18
C ARG A 28 -20.05 38.60 -0.45
N THR A 29 -19.06 37.93 -1.04
CA THR A 29 -17.86 38.64 -1.56
C THR A 29 -18.01 38.80 -3.08
N PRO A 30 -18.20 40.03 -3.62
CA PRO A 30 -18.41 40.22 -5.05
C PRO A 30 -17.12 39.89 -5.84
N GLY A 31 -17.19 39.00 -6.82
CA GLY A 31 -16.09 38.75 -7.77
C GLY A 31 -15.63 37.29 -7.94
N ARG A 32 -16.26 36.31 -7.27
CA ARG A 32 -16.03 34.88 -7.55
C ARG A 32 -17.21 34.29 -8.32
N GLN A 33 -17.10 34.22 -9.63
CA GLN A 33 -18.00 33.40 -10.43
C GLN A 33 -17.69 31.91 -10.16
N PRO A 34 -18.69 31.08 -9.85
CA PRO A 34 -18.51 29.63 -9.83
C PRO A 34 -18.11 29.17 -11.24
N SER A 35 -17.21 28.19 -11.32
CA SER A 35 -16.72 27.65 -12.59
C SER A 35 -17.88 27.20 -13.47
N PRO A 36 -17.87 27.51 -14.79
CA PRO A 36 -19.01 27.25 -15.68
C PRO A 36 -19.21 25.79 -16.07
N GLN A 37 -18.43 24.86 -15.49
CA GLN A 37 -18.64 23.43 -15.69
C GLN A 37 -19.33 22.85 -14.45
N PRO A 38 -20.55 22.30 -14.58
CA PRO A 38 -21.14 21.49 -13.52
C PRO A 38 -20.27 20.25 -13.37
N THR A 39 -19.38 20.25 -12.38
CA THR A 39 -18.72 19.04 -11.93
C THR A 39 -19.83 18.16 -11.36
N HIS A 40 -20.37 17.25 -12.16
CA HIS A 40 -21.12 16.10 -11.66
C HIS A 40 -20.14 15.28 -10.80
N LEU A 41 -19.99 15.67 -9.54
CA LEU A 41 -19.40 14.86 -8.49
C LEU A 41 -20.36 13.69 -8.27
N GLY A 42 -20.23 12.66 -9.13
CA GLY A 42 -20.81 11.36 -8.84
C GLY A 42 -20.27 10.94 -7.47
N VAL A 43 -21.17 10.84 -6.50
CA VAL A 43 -20.87 10.61 -5.09
C VAL A 43 -20.11 9.28 -4.94
N PRO A 44 -18.79 9.28 -4.67
CA PRO A 44 -18.05 8.05 -4.46
C PRO A 44 -18.17 7.70 -2.98
N GLY A 45 -18.84 6.60 -2.65
CA GLY A 45 -18.68 5.98 -1.34
C GLY A 45 -19.91 5.34 -0.71
N ALA A 46 -21.06 5.25 -1.37
CA ALA A 46 -21.90 4.08 -1.08
C ALA A 46 -21.15 2.89 -1.69
N MET A 47 -20.69 1.95 -0.87
CA MET A 47 -20.34 0.64 -1.41
C MET A 47 -21.63 0.10 -2.01
N GLN A 48 -21.75 0.15 -3.33
CA GLN A 48 -22.76 -0.64 -4.00
C GLN A 48 -22.45 -2.08 -3.63
N HIS A 49 -23.35 -2.72 -2.88
CA HIS A 49 -23.27 -4.15 -2.64
C HIS A 49 -23.32 -4.82 -4.01
N ARG A 50 -22.17 -5.34 -4.46
CA ARG A 50 -22.00 -5.94 -5.79
C ARG A 50 -21.79 -7.43 -5.59
N VAL A 51 -22.79 -8.19 -6.00
CA VAL A 51 -22.73 -9.64 -6.03
C VAL A 51 -22.25 -10.07 -7.41
N LEU A 52 -21.22 -10.90 -7.44
CA LEU A 52 -20.84 -11.64 -8.64
C LEU A 52 -21.74 -12.86 -8.72
N HIS A 53 -22.64 -12.86 -9.70
CA HIS A 53 -23.57 -13.96 -9.97
C HIS A 53 -22.92 -15.22 -10.56
N GLU A 54 -21.60 -15.32 -10.43
CA GLU A 54 -20.81 -16.39 -11.01
C GLU A 54 -20.21 -17.21 -9.87
N THR A 55 -20.59 -18.49 -9.84
CA THR A 55 -20.14 -19.45 -8.82
C THR A 55 -18.76 -20.03 -9.12
N GLY A 56 -18.19 -19.74 -10.30
CA GLY A 56 -16.89 -20.23 -10.77
C GLY A 56 -15.69 -19.34 -10.41
N PRO A 57 -14.47 -19.77 -10.75
CA PRO A 57 -13.22 -19.06 -10.43
C PRO A 57 -13.02 -17.72 -11.19
N GLY A 58 -13.88 -17.37 -12.14
CA GLY A 58 -13.75 -16.21 -13.05
C GLY A 58 -12.70 -16.38 -14.15
N TYR A 59 -11.88 -17.42 -14.04
CA TYR A 59 -10.87 -17.87 -14.99
C TYR A 59 -11.03 -19.36 -15.21
N VAL A 60 -11.40 -19.77 -16.42
CA VAL A 60 -11.55 -21.18 -16.79
C VAL A 60 -10.44 -21.52 -17.77
N ALA A 61 -9.49 -22.35 -17.35
CA ALA A 61 -8.46 -22.77 -18.27
C ALA A 61 -9.01 -23.73 -19.32
N PRO A 62 -8.54 -23.62 -20.57
CA PRO A 62 -8.80 -24.65 -21.57
C PRO A 62 -8.26 -25.99 -21.07
N LYS A 63 -9.05 -27.04 -21.24
CA LYS A 63 -8.63 -28.40 -20.93
C LYS A 63 -7.41 -28.76 -21.78
N PHE A 64 -6.35 -29.27 -21.14
CA PHE A 64 -5.18 -29.76 -21.85
C PHE A 64 -5.39 -31.22 -22.25
N GLU A 65 -5.82 -31.45 -23.50
CA GLU A 65 -6.09 -32.81 -24.00
C GLU A 65 -4.86 -33.74 -23.95
N GLY A 66 -3.63 -33.18 -23.95
CA GLY A 66 -2.39 -33.93 -23.83
C GLY A 66 -1.99 -34.34 -22.40
N LYS A 67 -2.75 -33.92 -21.37
CA LYS A 67 -2.34 -34.05 -19.96
C LYS A 67 -2.05 -35.49 -19.54
N ALA A 68 -2.93 -36.42 -19.89
CA ALA A 68 -2.75 -37.83 -19.54
C ALA A 68 -1.49 -38.44 -20.18
N LYS A 69 -1.25 -38.17 -21.47
CA LYS A 69 -0.05 -38.64 -22.17
C LYS A 69 1.24 -38.04 -21.59
N GLN A 70 1.22 -36.75 -21.23
CA GLN A 70 2.35 -36.11 -20.57
C GLN A 70 2.61 -36.69 -19.18
N MET A 71 1.56 -37.02 -18.44
CA MET A 71 1.67 -37.66 -17.12
C MET A 71 2.33 -39.04 -17.25
N ASP A 72 1.91 -39.86 -18.22
CA ASP A 72 2.52 -41.17 -18.47
C ASP A 72 4.00 -41.05 -18.87
N GLU A 73 4.34 -40.07 -19.72
CA GLU A 73 5.71 -39.76 -20.09
C GLU A 73 6.55 -39.34 -18.87
N VAL A 74 6.00 -38.49 -17.99
CA VAL A 74 6.67 -38.08 -16.74
C VAL A 74 6.87 -39.27 -15.81
N LYS A 75 5.89 -40.17 -15.67
CA LYS A 75 6.03 -41.41 -14.87
C LYS A 75 7.21 -42.23 -15.35
N ASN A 76 7.30 -42.49 -16.66
CA ASN A 76 8.40 -43.25 -17.25
C ASN A 76 9.76 -42.58 -17.01
N GLN A 77 9.86 -41.27 -17.22
CA GLN A 77 11.12 -40.54 -17.03
C GLN A 77 11.54 -40.43 -15.55
N VAL A 78 10.59 -40.39 -14.61
CA VAL A 78 10.89 -40.40 -13.18
C VAL A 78 11.43 -41.78 -12.77
N ASP A 79 10.79 -42.86 -13.22
CA ASP A 79 11.23 -44.23 -12.93
C ASP A 79 12.61 -44.53 -13.54
N GLU A 80 12.85 -44.13 -14.79
CA GLU A 80 14.14 -44.31 -15.48
C GLU A 80 15.31 -43.65 -14.73
N LYS A 81 15.08 -42.50 -14.07
CA LYS A 81 16.11 -41.80 -13.30
C LYS A 81 16.44 -42.50 -11.97
N GLY A 82 15.54 -43.33 -11.43
CA GLY A 82 15.80 -44.17 -10.25
C GLY A 82 16.01 -43.43 -8.92
N PHE A 83 15.66 -42.14 -8.83
CA PHE A 83 15.78 -41.38 -7.57
C PHE A 83 14.59 -41.60 -6.61
N ILE A 84 13.44 -41.96 -7.16
CA ILE A 84 12.22 -42.30 -6.41
C ILE A 84 12.05 -43.83 -6.50
N PRO A 85 11.76 -44.54 -5.40
CA PRO A 85 11.43 -45.97 -5.47
C PRO A 85 10.28 -46.21 -6.44
N THR A 86 10.41 -47.21 -7.31
CA THR A 86 9.44 -47.52 -8.38
C THR A 86 8.00 -47.64 -7.85
N ASP A 87 7.81 -48.25 -6.67
CA ASP A 87 6.49 -48.41 -6.04
C ASP A 87 5.83 -47.08 -5.63
N LEU A 88 6.57 -45.97 -5.57
CA LEU A 88 6.07 -44.63 -5.21
C LEU A 88 5.96 -43.67 -6.40
N VAL A 89 6.44 -44.05 -7.59
CA VAL A 89 6.48 -43.16 -8.76
C VAL A 89 5.07 -42.74 -9.18
N ASP A 90 4.14 -43.69 -9.24
CA ASP A 90 2.75 -43.43 -9.62
C ASP A 90 2.09 -42.44 -8.65
N ASP A 91 2.18 -42.71 -7.35
CA ASP A 91 1.60 -41.88 -6.30
C ASP A 91 2.17 -40.45 -6.31
N GLU A 92 3.49 -40.29 -6.43
CA GLU A 92 4.15 -38.98 -6.42
C GLU A 92 3.81 -38.14 -7.66
N VAL A 93 3.73 -38.77 -8.83
CA VAL A 93 3.35 -38.08 -10.07
C VAL A 93 1.87 -37.74 -10.08
N GLU A 94 0.99 -38.65 -9.68
CA GLU A 94 -0.46 -38.38 -9.61
C GLU A 94 -0.79 -37.30 -8.58
N TRP A 95 -0.11 -37.32 -7.44
CA TRP A 95 -0.22 -36.26 -6.44
C TRP A 95 0.13 -34.89 -7.04
N PHE A 96 1.22 -34.80 -7.83
CA PHE A 96 1.62 -33.57 -8.49
C PHE A 96 0.58 -33.07 -9.51
N TYR A 97 0.04 -33.96 -10.34
CA TYR A 97 -0.88 -33.61 -11.42
C TYR A 97 -2.31 -33.29 -10.96
N ASN A 98 -2.77 -33.97 -9.90
CA ASN A 98 -4.18 -33.99 -9.54
C ASN A 98 -4.46 -33.35 -8.17
N GLU A 99 -3.58 -33.49 -7.18
CA GLU A 99 -3.86 -33.06 -5.80
C GLU A 99 -3.33 -31.66 -5.47
N LEU A 100 -2.28 -31.19 -6.15
CA LEU A 100 -1.74 -29.85 -5.91
C LEU A 100 -2.65 -28.71 -6.39
N GLY A 101 -3.65 -29.02 -7.22
CA GLY A 101 -4.56 -28.03 -7.80
C GLY A 101 -3.88 -27.10 -8.81
N ILE A 102 -2.86 -27.60 -9.51
CA ILE A 102 -2.19 -26.88 -10.58
C ILE A 102 -3.07 -26.90 -11.84
N ASP A 103 -3.20 -25.73 -12.48
CA ASP A 103 -4.03 -25.54 -13.66
C ASP A 103 -3.48 -26.23 -14.92
N ASP A 104 -4.37 -26.64 -15.83
CA ASP A 104 -4.02 -27.30 -17.10
C ASP A 104 -3.11 -26.46 -18.00
N MET A 105 -3.17 -25.12 -17.90
CA MET A 105 -2.28 -24.25 -18.67
C MET A 105 -0.81 -24.49 -18.30
N TYR A 106 -0.50 -24.71 -17.02
CA TYR A 106 0.86 -24.99 -16.59
C TYR A 106 1.42 -26.23 -17.31
N PHE A 107 0.65 -27.33 -17.29
CA PHE A 107 1.00 -28.59 -17.95
C PHE A 107 1.12 -28.44 -19.47
N SER A 108 0.28 -27.59 -20.07
CA SER A 108 0.37 -27.28 -21.50
C SER A 108 1.60 -26.45 -21.89
N THR A 109 2.18 -25.69 -20.94
CA THR A 109 3.33 -24.81 -21.18
C THR A 109 4.67 -25.41 -20.80
N GLU A 110 4.72 -26.27 -19.77
CA GLU A 110 5.95 -26.88 -19.29
C GLU A 110 6.29 -28.16 -20.06
N SER A 111 7.59 -28.44 -20.19
CA SER A 111 8.06 -29.70 -20.75
C SER A 111 7.93 -30.85 -19.75
N ALA A 112 7.88 -32.09 -20.26
CA ALA A 112 7.90 -33.29 -19.39
C ALA A 112 9.15 -33.28 -18.50
N ASP A 113 10.34 -33.01 -19.06
CA ASP A 113 11.60 -32.92 -18.32
C ASP A 113 11.57 -31.90 -17.16
N ALA A 114 10.89 -30.76 -17.37
CA ALA A 114 10.71 -29.75 -16.35
C ALA A 114 9.87 -30.28 -15.19
N ILE A 115 8.75 -30.93 -15.51
CA ILE A 115 7.83 -31.51 -14.54
C ILE A 115 8.53 -32.63 -13.77
N VAL A 116 9.31 -33.48 -14.44
CA VAL A 116 10.16 -34.51 -13.81
C VAL A 116 11.11 -33.89 -12.78
N SER A 117 11.73 -32.75 -13.11
CA SER A 117 12.58 -32.02 -12.15
C SER A 117 11.80 -31.51 -10.94
N HIS A 118 10.56 -31.06 -11.13
CA HIS A 118 9.70 -30.58 -10.04
C HIS A 118 9.24 -31.71 -9.12
N VAL A 119 8.82 -32.85 -9.69
CA VAL A 119 8.46 -34.06 -8.92
C VAL A 119 9.64 -34.53 -8.07
N HIS A 120 10.84 -34.63 -8.66
CA HIS A 120 12.05 -34.98 -7.89
C HIS A 120 12.37 -33.98 -6.78
N SER A 121 12.21 -32.68 -7.04
CA SER A 121 12.48 -31.64 -6.04
C SER A 121 11.51 -31.72 -4.86
N LEU A 122 10.22 -32.02 -5.14
CA LEU A 122 9.20 -32.21 -4.11
C LEU A 122 9.46 -33.48 -3.30
N TYR A 123 9.82 -34.59 -3.95
CA TYR A 123 10.18 -35.82 -3.26
C TYR A 123 11.44 -35.63 -2.41
N ALA A 124 12.47 -34.97 -2.94
CA ALA A 124 13.68 -34.62 -2.19
C ALA A 124 13.36 -33.76 -0.96
N ALA A 125 12.40 -32.82 -1.06
CA ALA A 125 11.94 -32.05 0.08
C ALA A 125 11.26 -32.92 1.15
N LYS A 126 10.46 -33.94 0.74
CA LYS A 126 9.86 -34.92 1.67
C LYS A 126 10.93 -35.74 2.40
N VAL A 127 11.93 -36.25 1.67
CA VAL A 127 13.06 -37.00 2.25
C VAL A 127 13.88 -36.13 3.20
N ALA A 128 14.19 -34.90 2.79
CA ALA A 128 14.92 -33.94 3.62
C ALA A 128 14.15 -33.60 4.90
N ALA A 129 12.83 -33.40 4.81
CA ALA A 129 11.98 -33.19 5.96
C ALA A 129 12.03 -34.38 6.92
N TYR A 130 11.93 -35.61 6.41
CA TYR A 130 12.03 -36.83 7.22
C TYR A 130 13.36 -36.93 7.97
N ALA A 131 14.46 -36.50 7.35
CA ALA A 131 15.81 -36.54 7.94
C ALA A 131 16.10 -35.41 8.95
N ARG A 132 15.27 -34.36 9.03
CA ARG A 132 15.42 -33.27 10.01
C ARG A 132 14.83 -33.67 11.37
N ASP A 133 15.45 -33.17 12.44
CA ASP A 133 14.94 -33.36 13.81
C ASP A 133 13.54 -32.75 14.02
N ASP A 134 13.24 -31.66 13.32
CA ASP A 134 11.95 -30.96 13.40
C ASP A 134 10.85 -31.57 12.51
N LYS A 135 11.22 -32.51 11.63
CA LYS A 135 10.36 -33.18 10.64
C LYS A 135 9.54 -32.23 9.75
N LYS A 136 9.97 -30.98 9.62
CA LYS A 136 9.17 -29.93 8.97
C LYS A 136 9.35 -29.97 7.45
N LEU A 137 8.24 -30.15 6.73
CA LEU A 137 8.24 -30.13 5.26
C LEU A 137 8.34 -28.70 4.72
N GLU A 138 9.54 -28.32 4.30
CA GLU A 138 9.78 -27.02 3.67
C GLU A 138 10.09 -27.20 2.18
N ILE A 139 9.10 -26.89 1.35
CA ILE A 139 9.28 -26.81 -0.12
C ILE A 139 9.58 -25.36 -0.47
N ARG A 140 10.65 -25.17 -1.24
CA ARG A 140 11.04 -23.91 -1.88
C ARG A 140 11.62 -24.25 -3.25
N LEU A 141 10.81 -24.07 -4.28
CA LEU A 141 11.17 -24.33 -5.66
C LEU A 141 11.03 -23.05 -6.45
N ASP A 142 12.08 -22.64 -7.15
CA ASP A 142 12.05 -21.56 -8.12
C ASP A 142 12.64 -22.01 -9.45
N LYS A 143 11.94 -21.71 -10.53
CA LYS A 143 12.41 -21.90 -11.89
C LYS A 143 12.10 -20.65 -12.68
N GLU A 144 13.13 -19.99 -13.20
CA GLU A 144 13.01 -18.75 -13.95
C GLU A 144 13.56 -18.95 -15.36
N ALA A 145 12.73 -18.70 -16.36
CA ALA A 145 13.13 -18.59 -17.75
C ALA A 145 13.09 -17.11 -18.20
N ALA A 146 13.34 -16.86 -19.49
CA ALA A 146 13.30 -15.51 -20.05
C ALA A 146 11.87 -14.96 -20.14
N ASP A 147 10.90 -15.81 -20.41
CA ASP A 147 9.50 -15.47 -20.73
C ASP A 147 8.49 -16.00 -19.70
N HIS A 148 8.91 -16.82 -18.74
CA HIS A 148 8.06 -17.32 -17.66
C HIS A 148 8.85 -17.64 -16.40
N ALA A 149 8.16 -17.78 -15.27
CA ALA A 149 8.73 -18.27 -14.04
C ALA A 149 7.70 -19.02 -13.19
N VAL A 150 8.17 -20.01 -12.44
CA VAL A 150 7.38 -20.82 -11.53
C VAL A 150 8.02 -20.77 -10.15
N TYR A 151 7.23 -20.42 -9.14
CA TYR A 151 7.65 -20.49 -7.75
C TYR A 151 6.66 -21.36 -6.99
N ILE A 152 7.17 -22.25 -6.15
CA ILE A 152 6.37 -23.09 -5.27
C ILE A 152 6.97 -23.00 -3.87
N ASP A 153 6.19 -22.56 -2.90
CA ASP A 153 6.59 -22.55 -1.51
C ASP A 153 5.55 -23.14 -0.56
N THR A 154 6.03 -23.48 0.64
CA THR A 154 5.19 -23.84 1.78
C THR A 154 5.00 -22.63 2.68
N SER A 155 3.74 -22.34 3.03
CA SER A 155 3.43 -21.25 3.96
C SER A 155 2.14 -21.52 4.73
N VAL A 156 2.08 -21.03 5.97
CA VAL A 156 0.86 -21.08 6.78
C VAL A 156 -0.14 -20.03 6.25
N PRO A 157 -1.38 -20.41 5.89
CA PRO A 157 -2.35 -19.45 5.38
C PRO A 157 -2.71 -18.39 6.42
N GLY A 158 -2.65 -17.11 6.03
CA GLY A 158 -3.04 -16.00 6.90
C GLY A 158 -1.91 -15.40 7.73
N LEU A 159 -0.68 -15.89 7.58
CA LEU A 159 0.49 -15.39 8.29
C LEU A 159 1.54 -14.86 7.32
N SER A 160 2.04 -13.65 7.59
CA SER A 160 3.22 -13.10 6.92
C SER A 160 4.48 -13.54 7.67
N SER A 161 5.46 -14.08 6.95
CA SER A 161 6.75 -14.47 7.52
C SER A 161 7.87 -13.65 6.92
N THR A 162 8.69 -13.03 7.78
CA THR A 162 9.92 -12.32 7.39
C THR A 162 11.06 -13.27 7.04
N GLU A 163 11.00 -14.53 7.47
CA GLU A 163 12.00 -15.57 7.22
C GLU A 163 11.57 -16.56 6.12
N GLY A 164 10.50 -16.22 5.39
CA GLY A 164 9.96 -17.03 4.30
C GLY A 164 10.82 -17.05 3.03
N SER A 165 10.28 -17.64 1.97
CA SER A 165 10.93 -17.75 0.65
C SER A 165 11.27 -16.39 0.02
N GLY A 166 10.53 -15.33 0.38
CA GLY A 166 10.63 -14.02 -0.27
C GLY A 166 10.14 -14.01 -1.72
N PHE A 167 9.47 -15.07 -2.19
CA PHE A 167 9.10 -15.21 -3.60
C PHE A 167 8.14 -14.13 -4.10
N GLU A 168 7.18 -13.66 -3.30
CA GLU A 168 6.32 -12.54 -3.73
C GLU A 168 7.13 -11.26 -3.97
N ALA A 169 8.07 -10.93 -3.08
CA ALA A 169 8.91 -9.75 -3.23
C ALA A 169 9.85 -9.87 -4.42
N ARG A 170 10.49 -11.03 -4.63
CA ARG A 170 11.35 -11.32 -5.79
C ARG A 170 10.57 -11.25 -7.09
N LEU A 171 9.40 -11.86 -7.13
CA LEU A 171 8.50 -11.87 -8.29
C LEU A 171 8.03 -10.45 -8.62
N GLU A 172 7.58 -9.70 -7.63
CA GLU A 172 7.10 -8.34 -7.83
C GLU A 172 8.22 -7.43 -8.35
N GLN A 173 9.38 -7.44 -7.69
CA GLN A 173 10.53 -6.62 -8.09
C GLN A 173 11.01 -6.94 -9.51
N LYS A 174 11.08 -8.22 -9.87
CA LYS A 174 11.65 -8.66 -11.15
C LYS A 174 10.67 -8.50 -12.30
N TYR A 175 9.39 -8.85 -12.10
CA TYR A 175 8.41 -8.96 -13.19
C TYR A 175 7.28 -7.93 -13.14
N LEU A 176 6.91 -7.37 -11.99
CA LEU A 176 5.76 -6.43 -11.92
C LEU A 176 6.20 -4.96 -11.87
N ASP A 177 7.18 -4.64 -11.03
CA ASP A 177 7.63 -3.25 -10.81
C ASP A 177 8.37 -2.68 -12.04
N SER A 178 9.16 -3.54 -12.69
CA SER A 178 9.96 -3.25 -13.88
C SER A 178 9.15 -3.25 -15.19
N SER A 179 7.95 -3.85 -15.17
CA SER A 179 7.14 -4.07 -16.37
C SER A 179 6.65 -2.80 -17.01
N ARG A 180 6.89 -2.65 -18.31
CA ARG A 180 6.39 -1.52 -19.12
C ARG A 180 6.05 -2.00 -20.52
N GLY A 181 4.85 -1.68 -20.99
CA GLY A 181 4.45 -1.94 -22.39
C GLY A 181 4.58 -3.42 -22.77
N SER A 182 5.31 -3.73 -23.84
CA SER A 182 5.50 -5.11 -24.34
C SER A 182 6.34 -6.04 -23.44
N ALA A 183 7.02 -5.49 -22.44
CA ALA A 183 7.73 -6.25 -21.41
C ALA A 183 6.88 -6.39 -20.14
N SER A 184 5.58 -6.59 -20.32
CA SER A 184 4.63 -6.82 -19.23
C SER A 184 4.51 -8.31 -18.92
N PHE A 185 4.17 -8.63 -17.69
CA PHE A 185 3.95 -10.01 -17.22
C PHE A 185 2.58 -10.14 -16.57
N ARG A 186 2.01 -11.34 -16.70
CA ARG A 186 0.84 -11.77 -15.96
C ARG A 186 1.24 -12.77 -14.88
N VAL A 187 0.52 -12.74 -13.77
CA VAL A 187 0.78 -13.61 -12.62
C VAL A 187 -0.50 -14.29 -12.19
N GLU A 188 -0.44 -15.61 -12.06
CA GLU A 188 -1.49 -16.41 -11.45
C GLU A 188 -0.92 -17.04 -10.18
N THR A 189 -1.61 -16.90 -9.05
CA THR A 189 -1.20 -17.55 -7.80
C THR A 189 -2.31 -18.42 -7.28
N PHE A 190 -1.96 -19.58 -6.76
CA PHE A 190 -2.89 -20.54 -6.19
C PHE A 190 -2.37 -21.04 -4.85
N ARG A 191 -3.28 -21.31 -3.94
CA ARG A 191 -2.98 -21.97 -2.67
C ARG A 191 -3.74 -23.29 -2.62
N SER A 192 -3.04 -24.36 -2.27
CA SER A 192 -3.66 -25.68 -2.15
C SER A 192 -4.77 -25.63 -1.08
N PRO A 193 -5.93 -26.28 -1.33
CA PRO A 193 -7.00 -26.36 -0.34
C PRO A 193 -6.62 -27.27 0.83
N SER A 194 -5.82 -28.30 0.56
CA SER A 194 -5.37 -29.31 1.53
C SER A 194 -4.07 -28.91 2.21
N LYS A 195 -3.95 -29.28 3.50
CA LYS A 195 -2.70 -29.24 4.25
C LYS A 195 -1.73 -30.28 3.69
N LEU A 196 -0.44 -29.99 3.74
CA LEU A 196 0.56 -30.95 3.31
C LEU A 196 0.69 -32.10 4.34
N LEU A 197 0.79 -33.33 3.84
CA LEU A 197 1.07 -34.51 4.68
C LEU A 197 2.42 -34.30 5.38
N GLY A 198 2.42 -34.32 6.72
CA GLY A 198 3.61 -34.04 7.54
C GLY A 198 4.00 -32.56 7.68
N GLY A 199 3.34 -31.62 6.97
CA GLY A 199 3.64 -30.19 6.98
C GLY A 199 2.90 -29.36 8.05
N GLY A 200 2.20 -30.01 8.99
CA GLY A 200 1.42 -29.34 10.04
C GLY A 200 0.33 -28.44 9.47
N GLU A 201 0.39 -27.13 9.76
CA GLU A 201 -0.58 -26.12 9.28
C GLU A 201 -0.19 -25.48 7.94
N GLN A 202 0.90 -25.92 7.32
CA GLN A 202 1.37 -25.36 6.06
C GLN A 202 0.54 -25.87 4.87
N ALA A 203 0.34 -24.98 3.91
CA ALA A 203 -0.23 -25.28 2.61
C ALA A 203 0.76 -24.91 1.52
N LEU A 204 0.65 -25.58 0.37
CA LEU A 204 1.42 -25.26 -0.81
C LEU A 204 0.89 -23.97 -1.43
N ARG A 205 1.79 -23.15 -1.94
CA ARG A 205 1.46 -21.95 -2.70
C ARG A 205 2.31 -21.89 -3.96
N CYS A 206 1.63 -21.75 -5.09
CA CYS A 206 2.23 -21.68 -6.40
C CYS A 206 2.06 -20.29 -6.99
N TYR A 207 3.07 -19.83 -7.71
CA TYR A 207 3.08 -18.60 -8.47
C TYR A 207 3.55 -18.91 -9.88
N PHE A 208 2.72 -18.59 -10.85
CA PHE A 208 3.00 -18.77 -12.26
C PHE A 208 3.07 -17.40 -12.92
N VAL A 209 4.22 -17.10 -13.51
CA VAL A 209 4.50 -15.82 -14.17
C VAL A 209 4.69 -16.10 -15.65
N TYR A 210 4.01 -15.33 -16.50
CA TYR A 210 4.13 -15.45 -17.95
C TYR A 210 4.27 -14.08 -18.58
N GLN A 211 5.13 -13.94 -19.58
CA GLN A 211 5.22 -12.73 -20.38
C GLN A 211 3.92 -12.54 -21.16
N ALA A 212 3.39 -11.31 -21.13
CA ALA A 212 2.16 -10.96 -21.81
C ALA A 212 2.38 -10.83 -23.32
N SER A 213 1.44 -11.37 -24.09
CA SER A 213 1.35 -11.27 -25.54
C SER A 213 0.10 -10.48 -25.92
N PHE A 214 0.30 -9.21 -26.28
CA PHE A 214 -0.78 -8.31 -26.68
C PHE A 214 -1.02 -8.32 -28.17
N LYS A 215 -2.29 -8.35 -28.57
CA LYS A 215 -2.72 -8.10 -29.96
C LYS A 215 -2.37 -6.67 -30.37
N ASN A 216 -2.75 -5.70 -29.55
CA ASN A 216 -2.37 -4.29 -29.73
C ASN A 216 -1.26 -3.89 -28.76
N LYS A 217 -0.03 -3.76 -29.27
CA LYS A 217 1.14 -3.40 -28.45
C LYS A 217 1.27 -1.90 -28.19
N ASN A 218 0.64 -1.06 -29.03
CA ASN A 218 0.74 0.40 -28.98
C ASN A 218 -0.66 1.01 -29.08
N PRO A 219 -1.50 0.83 -28.05
CA PRO A 219 -2.86 1.36 -28.06
C PRO A 219 -2.88 2.90 -28.02
N ALA A 220 -4.01 3.48 -28.41
CA ALA A 220 -4.24 4.91 -28.24
C ALA A 220 -4.25 5.29 -26.75
N PRO A 221 -3.87 6.53 -26.37
CA PRO A 221 -3.78 6.94 -24.96
C PRO A 221 -5.09 6.83 -24.16
N ASP A 222 -6.22 6.86 -24.84
CA ASP A 222 -7.59 6.78 -24.32
C ASP A 222 -8.25 5.42 -24.54
N GLU A 223 -7.52 4.44 -25.12
CA GLU A 223 -8.02 3.10 -25.31
C GLU A 223 -8.28 2.40 -23.96
N THR A 224 -9.45 1.79 -23.85
CA THR A 224 -9.94 1.13 -22.63
C THR A 224 -10.56 -0.23 -22.90
N SER A 225 -10.68 -0.67 -24.16
CA SER A 225 -11.24 -1.97 -24.52
C SER A 225 -10.35 -3.12 -24.06
N ILE A 226 -10.86 -3.95 -23.15
CA ILE A 226 -10.15 -5.13 -22.65
C ILE A 226 -9.80 -6.11 -23.78
N ASP A 227 -10.65 -6.24 -24.79
CA ASP A 227 -10.43 -7.18 -25.90
C ASP A 227 -9.28 -6.75 -26.83
N GLU A 228 -8.95 -5.45 -26.88
CA GLU A 228 -7.80 -4.94 -27.65
C GLU A 228 -6.53 -4.85 -26.79
N LEU A 229 -6.68 -4.56 -25.49
CA LEU A 229 -5.57 -4.31 -24.57
C LEU A 229 -5.06 -5.57 -23.85
N GLY A 230 -5.89 -6.59 -23.77
CA GLY A 230 -5.65 -7.81 -22.99
C GLY A 230 -4.63 -8.73 -23.64
N ASP A 231 -3.99 -9.53 -22.79
CA ASP A 231 -3.17 -10.66 -23.23
C ASP A 231 -4.04 -11.74 -23.90
N VAL A 232 -3.52 -12.40 -24.94
CA VAL A 232 -4.25 -13.43 -25.69
C VAL A 232 -4.72 -14.57 -24.79
N ARG A 233 -3.89 -15.04 -23.84
CA ARG A 233 -4.25 -16.14 -22.93
C ARG A 233 -5.26 -15.68 -21.88
N PHE A 234 -5.11 -14.46 -21.36
CA PHE A 234 -6.10 -13.83 -20.48
C PHE A 234 -7.48 -13.78 -21.16
N LEU A 235 -7.55 -13.33 -22.42
CA LEU A 235 -8.82 -13.28 -23.14
C LEU A 235 -9.41 -14.68 -23.29
N GLN A 236 -8.61 -15.70 -23.62
CA GLN A 236 -9.11 -17.08 -23.72
C GLN A 236 -9.65 -17.65 -22.41
N LYS A 237 -9.04 -17.31 -21.26
CA LYS A 237 -9.41 -17.86 -19.94
C LYS A 237 -10.56 -17.14 -19.26
N THR A 238 -10.75 -15.86 -19.56
CA THR A 238 -11.64 -15.00 -18.78
C THR A 238 -13.09 -15.18 -19.16
N THR A 239 -13.93 -15.30 -18.13
CA THR A 239 -15.37 -15.41 -18.33
C THR A 239 -15.97 -14.04 -18.71
N PRO A 240 -17.13 -14.00 -19.38
CA PRO A 240 -17.75 -12.74 -19.81
C PRO A 240 -17.98 -11.76 -18.65
N ASN A 241 -18.34 -12.28 -17.47
CA ASN A 241 -18.54 -11.48 -16.27
C ASN A 241 -17.23 -10.90 -15.73
N THR A 242 -16.15 -11.70 -15.67
CA THR A 242 -14.82 -11.19 -15.29
C THR A 242 -14.33 -10.13 -16.28
N ARG A 243 -14.54 -10.31 -17.58
CA ARG A 243 -14.23 -9.27 -18.58
C ARG A 243 -15.02 -7.99 -18.33
N ALA A 244 -16.31 -8.08 -18.02
CA ALA A 244 -17.15 -6.91 -17.73
C ALA A 244 -16.69 -6.15 -16.47
N VAL A 245 -16.27 -6.87 -15.42
CA VAL A 245 -15.65 -6.26 -14.23
C VAL A 245 -14.37 -5.52 -14.60
N TYR A 246 -13.50 -6.15 -15.39
CA TYR A 246 -12.22 -5.57 -15.79
C TYR A 246 -12.42 -4.34 -16.70
N GLN A 247 -13.38 -4.40 -17.63
CA GLN A 247 -13.75 -3.30 -18.52
C GLN A 247 -14.19 -2.06 -17.73
N ARG A 248 -15.09 -2.24 -16.77
CA ARG A 248 -15.57 -1.16 -15.89
C ARG A 248 -14.44 -0.53 -15.09
N VAL A 249 -13.56 -1.36 -14.53
CA VAL A 249 -12.43 -0.90 -13.73
C VAL A 249 -11.38 -0.20 -14.61
N MET A 250 -11.19 -0.64 -15.85
CA MET A 250 -10.32 -0.02 -16.85
C MET A 250 -10.78 1.42 -17.19
N GLU A 251 -12.05 1.59 -17.52
CA GLU A 251 -12.64 2.92 -17.79
C GLU A 251 -12.52 3.85 -16.57
N ALA A 252 -12.76 3.29 -15.38
CA ALA A 252 -12.65 4.01 -14.12
C ALA A 252 -11.22 4.45 -13.80
N VAL A 253 -10.20 3.65 -14.09
CA VAL A 253 -8.80 3.97 -13.75
C VAL A 253 -8.16 4.92 -14.75
N VAL A 254 -8.56 4.87 -16.03
CA VAL A 254 -8.08 5.82 -17.05
C VAL A 254 -8.60 7.24 -16.77
N SER A 255 -9.83 7.37 -16.29
CA SER A 255 -10.46 8.67 -15.97
C SER A 255 -9.97 9.33 -14.67
N ARG A 256 -9.23 8.63 -13.80
CA ARG A 256 -8.75 9.16 -12.51
C ARG A 256 -7.25 8.97 -12.31
N THR A 257 -6.67 9.67 -11.34
CA THR A 257 -5.23 9.58 -11.06
C THR A 257 -4.88 8.51 -10.01
N GLY A 258 -5.77 8.28 -9.03
CA GLY A 258 -5.60 7.29 -7.96
C GLY A 258 -6.04 5.88 -8.36
N PRO A 259 -5.81 4.89 -7.48
CA PRO A 259 -6.26 3.53 -7.74
C PRO A 259 -7.78 3.43 -7.75
N VAL A 260 -8.30 2.49 -8.52
CA VAL A 260 -9.68 2.00 -8.42
C VAL A 260 -9.66 0.78 -7.52
N ILE A 261 -10.54 0.76 -6.51
CA ILE A 261 -10.65 -0.33 -5.56
C ILE A 261 -12.12 -0.73 -5.51
N ASP A 262 -12.41 -1.93 -5.98
CA ASP A 262 -13.75 -2.52 -5.94
C ASP A 262 -13.73 -3.81 -5.12
N MET A 263 -14.85 -4.08 -4.44
CA MET A 263 -15.09 -5.30 -3.69
C MET A 263 -16.34 -5.98 -4.20
N TYR A 264 -16.30 -7.30 -4.34
CA TYR A 264 -17.41 -8.11 -4.80
C TYR A 264 -17.63 -9.33 -3.90
N ASP A 265 -18.89 -9.65 -3.67
CA ASP A 265 -19.31 -10.88 -3.01
C ASP A 265 -19.42 -12.00 -4.04
N VAL A 266 -18.86 -13.19 -3.74
CA VAL A 266 -18.96 -14.35 -4.65
C VAL A 266 -20.21 -15.14 -4.29
N GLU A 267 -21.15 -15.26 -5.23
CA GLU A 267 -22.40 -15.99 -4.99
C GLU A 267 -22.14 -17.45 -4.59
N GLY A 268 -22.85 -17.92 -3.56
CA GLY A 268 -22.71 -19.29 -3.05
C GLY A 268 -21.43 -19.58 -2.24
N SER A 269 -20.60 -18.56 -1.97
CA SER A 269 -19.35 -18.71 -1.23
C SER A 269 -19.17 -17.62 -0.17
N ARG A 270 -18.40 -17.93 0.88
CA ARG A 270 -17.92 -16.93 1.86
C ARG A 270 -16.68 -16.17 1.33
N GLU A 271 -16.20 -16.49 0.13
CA GLU A 271 -15.12 -15.78 -0.54
C GLU A 271 -15.55 -14.36 -0.97
N LYS A 272 -14.60 -13.43 -0.94
CA LYS A 272 -14.76 -12.03 -1.35
C LYS A 272 -13.70 -11.69 -2.38
N ARG A 273 -14.06 -11.01 -3.46
CA ARG A 273 -13.13 -10.65 -4.55
C ARG A 273 -12.77 -9.17 -4.46
N LEU A 274 -11.52 -8.90 -4.10
CA LEU A 274 -10.91 -7.56 -4.12
C LEU A 274 -10.29 -7.31 -5.50
N VAL A 275 -10.71 -6.24 -6.17
CA VAL A 275 -10.16 -5.79 -7.45
C VAL A 275 -9.50 -4.44 -7.27
N VAL A 276 -8.21 -4.34 -7.62
CA VAL A 276 -7.42 -3.11 -7.51
C VAL A 276 -6.80 -2.80 -8.86
N ALA A 277 -7.09 -1.63 -9.43
CA ALA A 277 -6.47 -1.18 -10.67
C ALA A 277 -5.73 0.14 -10.53
N PHE A 278 -4.58 0.22 -11.18
CA PHE A 278 -3.71 1.39 -11.14
C PHE A 278 -2.77 1.45 -12.34
N LYS A 279 -2.10 2.59 -12.53
CA LYS A 279 -1.10 2.80 -13.59
C LYS A 279 0.20 2.07 -13.27
N GLN A 280 0.75 1.32 -14.22
CA GLN A 280 2.03 0.64 -14.07
C GLN A 280 3.12 1.59 -13.55
N GLY A 281 3.91 1.11 -12.58
CA GLY A 281 4.95 1.90 -11.92
C GLY A 281 4.50 2.81 -10.78
N SER A 282 3.20 3.07 -10.62
CA SER A 282 2.74 4.01 -9.58
C SER A 282 2.74 3.45 -8.15
N ALA A 283 2.83 2.13 -7.99
CA ALA A 283 2.76 1.46 -6.69
C ALA A 283 3.71 0.26 -6.62
N ILE A 284 5.01 0.57 -6.55
CA ILE A 284 6.09 -0.42 -6.38
C ILE A 284 5.92 -1.16 -5.06
N GLY A 285 5.93 -2.49 -5.09
CA GLY A 285 5.84 -3.32 -3.88
C GLY A 285 4.42 -3.53 -3.33
N LEU A 286 3.37 -3.14 -4.05
CA LEU A 286 1.97 -3.25 -3.62
C LEU A 286 1.43 -4.69 -3.60
N PHE A 287 1.82 -5.54 -4.54
CA PHE A 287 1.35 -6.93 -4.60
C PHE A 287 1.71 -7.71 -3.33
N THR A 288 2.95 -7.58 -2.87
CA THR A 288 3.43 -8.16 -1.61
C THR A 288 2.76 -7.48 -0.42
N ALA A 289 2.69 -6.15 -0.42
CA ALA A 289 2.13 -5.42 0.71
C ALA A 289 0.62 -5.70 0.94
N LEU A 290 -0.12 -6.02 -0.12
CA LEU A 290 -1.50 -6.48 -0.03
C LEU A 290 -1.61 -7.80 0.74
N SER A 291 -0.63 -8.70 0.60
CA SER A 291 -0.57 -9.93 1.40
C SER A 291 -0.55 -9.64 2.88
N ASP A 292 0.36 -8.76 3.30
CA ASP A 292 0.50 -8.36 4.69
C ASP A 292 -0.78 -7.70 5.20
N LEU A 293 -1.45 -6.91 4.36
CA LEU A 293 -2.71 -6.26 4.72
C LEU A 293 -3.83 -7.24 5.02
N TYR A 294 -4.12 -8.17 4.11
CA TYR A 294 -5.22 -9.11 4.36
C TYR A 294 -4.87 -10.13 5.46
N HIS A 295 -3.59 -10.50 5.63
CA HIS A 295 -3.12 -11.31 6.76
C HIS A 295 -3.32 -10.62 8.10
N TYR A 296 -3.02 -9.32 8.20
CA TYR A 296 -3.24 -8.53 9.42
C TYR A 296 -4.71 -8.56 9.89
N TYR A 297 -5.65 -8.63 8.95
CA TYR A 297 -7.08 -8.74 9.22
C TYR A 297 -7.62 -10.18 9.30
N GLY A 298 -6.74 -11.17 9.42
CA GLY A 298 -7.11 -12.58 9.61
C GLY A 298 -7.67 -13.25 8.36
N LEU A 299 -7.37 -12.73 7.18
CA LEU A 299 -7.78 -13.32 5.91
C LEU A 299 -6.60 -14.01 5.23
N THR A 300 -6.90 -14.87 4.26
CA THR A 300 -5.92 -15.45 3.35
C THR A 300 -6.46 -15.42 1.92
N SER A 301 -5.56 -15.53 0.95
CA SER A 301 -5.92 -15.60 -0.47
C SER A 301 -5.98 -17.05 -0.93
N SER A 302 -7.07 -17.45 -1.58
CA SER A 302 -7.14 -18.74 -2.29
C SER A 302 -6.44 -18.66 -3.65
N ARG A 303 -6.68 -17.55 -4.36
CA ARG A 303 -6.04 -17.25 -5.65
C ARG A 303 -5.88 -15.75 -5.89
N LYS A 304 -4.86 -15.39 -6.67
CA LYS A 304 -4.59 -14.01 -7.12
C LYS A 304 -4.31 -14.01 -8.61
N TYR A 305 -4.75 -12.96 -9.28
CA TYR A 305 -4.44 -12.68 -10.67
C TYR A 305 -3.88 -11.27 -10.77
N VAL A 306 -2.76 -11.12 -11.46
CA VAL A 306 -2.21 -9.82 -11.86
C VAL A 306 -2.20 -9.81 -13.38
N GLU A 307 -3.00 -8.92 -13.95
CA GLU A 307 -3.08 -8.74 -15.41
C GLU A 307 -2.58 -7.33 -15.74
N GLN A 308 -1.54 -7.28 -16.58
CA GLN A 308 -0.99 -6.04 -17.11
C GLN A 308 -1.48 -5.85 -18.54
N PHE A 309 -1.96 -4.65 -18.85
CA PHE A 309 -2.55 -4.29 -20.13
C PHE A 309 -1.61 -3.42 -20.95
N SER A 310 -1.72 -3.46 -22.27
CA SER A 310 -0.83 -2.74 -23.17
C SER A 310 -0.92 -1.21 -23.06
N ASN A 311 -2.00 -0.65 -22.49
CA ASN A 311 -2.15 0.78 -22.21
C ASN A 311 -1.44 1.24 -20.91
N GLY A 312 -0.69 0.36 -20.26
CA GLY A 312 0.06 0.71 -19.05
C GLY A 312 -0.76 0.64 -17.76
N ILE A 313 -1.89 -0.07 -17.75
CA ILE A 313 -2.68 -0.35 -16.56
C ILE A 313 -2.36 -1.75 -16.02
N THR A 314 -2.41 -1.88 -14.69
CA THR A 314 -2.36 -3.17 -13.99
C THR A 314 -3.68 -3.36 -13.25
N ILE A 315 -4.29 -4.53 -13.37
CA ILE A 315 -5.46 -4.95 -12.58
C ILE A 315 -5.09 -6.19 -11.75
N LEU A 316 -5.23 -6.07 -10.43
CA LEU A 316 -5.08 -7.17 -9.49
C LEU A 316 -6.46 -7.66 -9.09
N SER A 317 -6.67 -8.96 -9.10
CA SER A 317 -7.89 -9.61 -8.61
C SER A 317 -7.49 -10.65 -7.57
N ILE A 318 -7.91 -10.43 -6.32
CA ILE A 318 -7.54 -11.25 -5.16
C ILE A 318 -8.81 -11.85 -4.55
N TYR A 319 -8.84 -13.17 -4.39
CA TYR A 319 -9.96 -13.88 -3.76
C TYR A 319 -9.61 -14.19 -2.31
N LEU A 320 -10.30 -13.50 -1.40
CA LEU A 320 -10.08 -13.49 0.03
C LEU A 320 -11.08 -14.41 0.74
N ARG A 321 -10.58 -15.15 1.73
CA ARG A 321 -11.38 -15.98 2.65
C ARG A 321 -10.81 -15.88 4.07
N PRO A 322 -11.57 -16.24 5.11
CA PRO A 322 -11.05 -16.28 6.47
C PRO A 322 -9.86 -17.24 6.56
N ALA A 323 -8.80 -16.85 7.28
CA ALA A 323 -7.69 -17.75 7.55
C ALA A 323 -8.14 -18.84 8.55
N PRO A 324 -7.60 -20.08 8.48
CA PRO A 324 -8.01 -21.18 9.36
C PRO A 324 -7.87 -20.88 10.86
N HIS A 325 -6.98 -19.96 11.23
CA HIS A 325 -6.66 -19.61 12.62
C HIS A 325 -7.29 -18.28 13.07
N ALA A 326 -8.22 -17.72 12.28
CA ALA A 326 -8.71 -16.35 12.48
C ALA A 326 -9.82 -16.18 13.53
N GLU A 327 -10.52 -17.27 13.89
CA GLU A 327 -11.86 -17.21 14.50
C GLU A 327 -11.93 -16.57 15.89
N SER A 328 -10.81 -16.41 16.61
CA SER A 328 -10.80 -15.85 17.98
C SER A 328 -10.14 -14.47 18.11
N ARG A 329 -9.40 -13.98 17.11
CA ARG A 329 -8.56 -12.78 17.22
C ARG A 329 -8.91 -11.65 16.25
N HIS A 330 -9.76 -11.92 15.25
CA HIS A 330 -10.05 -10.99 14.17
C HIS A 330 -11.55 -10.72 14.08
N PRO A 331 -11.96 -9.53 13.59
CA PRO A 331 -13.36 -9.23 13.39
C PRO A 331 -13.96 -10.10 12.26
N PRO A 332 -15.30 -10.14 12.11
CA PRO A 332 -15.96 -10.85 11.02
C PRO A 332 -15.42 -10.43 9.65
N ILE A 333 -15.47 -11.34 8.66
CA ILE A 333 -14.90 -11.11 7.33
C ILE A 333 -15.44 -9.83 6.67
N GLU A 334 -16.73 -9.54 6.81
CA GLU A 334 -17.37 -8.34 6.25
C GLU A 334 -16.72 -7.07 6.79
N ALA A 335 -16.42 -7.05 8.09
CA ALA A 335 -15.73 -5.95 8.76
C ALA A 335 -14.28 -5.84 8.29
N SER A 336 -13.55 -6.95 8.26
CA SER A 336 -12.17 -7.02 7.77
C SER A 336 -12.05 -6.49 6.35
N ILE A 337 -12.96 -6.90 5.46
CA ILE A 337 -12.98 -6.51 4.05
C ILE A 337 -13.24 -5.01 3.87
N HIS A 338 -14.16 -4.44 4.66
CA HIS A 338 -14.39 -3.00 4.65
C HIS A 338 -13.14 -2.23 5.06
N GLN A 339 -12.44 -2.70 6.09
CA GLN A 339 -11.19 -2.07 6.54
C GLN A 339 -10.09 -2.19 5.50
N ILE A 340 -9.88 -3.38 4.93
CA ILE A 340 -8.93 -3.61 3.84
C ILE A 340 -9.22 -2.64 2.70
N THR A 341 -10.46 -2.50 2.27
CA THR A 341 -10.82 -1.63 1.14
C THR A 341 -10.45 -0.16 1.39
N LYS A 342 -10.68 0.34 2.61
CA LYS A 342 -10.27 1.70 2.99
C LYS A 342 -8.75 1.86 3.03
N GLU A 343 -8.07 0.85 3.56
CA GLU A 343 -6.63 0.86 3.80
C GLU A 343 -5.78 0.58 2.57
N VAL A 344 -6.32 -0.09 1.54
CA VAL A 344 -5.65 -0.26 0.23
C VAL A 344 -5.27 1.11 -0.36
N SER A 345 -6.10 2.15 -0.18
CA SER A 345 -5.77 3.51 -0.64
C SER A 345 -4.56 4.12 0.07
N LEU A 346 -4.38 3.79 1.35
CA LEU A 346 -3.28 4.25 2.17
C LEU A 346 -2.02 3.45 1.85
N LEU A 347 -2.17 2.13 1.72
CA LEU A 347 -1.14 1.20 1.28
C LEU A 347 -0.60 1.57 -0.10
N TYR A 348 -1.47 1.93 -1.05
CA TYR A 348 -1.07 2.37 -2.38
C TYR A 348 -0.12 3.58 -2.35
N CYS A 349 -0.34 4.53 -1.43
CA CYS A 349 0.52 5.71 -1.30
C CYS A 349 1.92 5.34 -0.79
N ILE A 350 2.02 4.39 0.15
CA ILE A 350 3.28 3.94 0.75
C ILE A 350 3.23 2.42 0.94
N PRO A 351 3.46 1.62 -0.12
CA PRO A 351 3.36 0.16 -0.03
C PRO A 351 4.45 -0.44 0.86
N GLN A 352 5.64 0.17 0.80
CA GLN A 352 6.83 -0.27 1.51
C GLN A 352 7.18 0.75 2.61
N SER A 353 6.55 0.61 3.77
CA SER A 353 6.86 1.45 4.93
C SER A 353 8.18 1.04 5.57
N ARG A 354 8.85 1.98 6.25
CA ARG A 354 10.07 1.67 7.04
C ARG A 354 9.77 0.89 8.31
N PHE A 355 8.49 0.79 8.68
CA PHE A 355 7.98 0.13 9.88
C PHE A 355 7.19 -1.14 9.53
N GLN A 356 7.42 -1.71 8.34
CA GLN A 356 6.71 -2.90 7.84
C GLN A 356 6.81 -4.07 8.83
N ALA A 357 7.98 -4.28 9.44
CA ALA A 357 8.18 -5.35 10.42
C ALA A 357 7.27 -5.21 11.67
N HIS A 358 6.95 -3.98 12.09
CA HIS A 358 5.99 -3.79 13.19
C HIS A 358 4.55 -4.08 12.75
N PHE A 359 4.23 -3.78 11.49
CA PHE A 359 2.94 -4.05 10.89
C PHE A 359 2.68 -5.55 10.71
N THR A 360 3.62 -6.27 10.08
CA THR A 360 3.49 -7.72 9.82
C THR A 360 3.42 -8.54 11.10
N ASN A 361 4.09 -8.09 12.17
CA ASN A 361 4.06 -8.72 13.49
C ASN A 361 2.89 -8.27 14.36
N GLY A 362 1.98 -7.44 13.85
CA GLY A 362 0.79 -6.98 14.58
C GLY A 362 1.05 -5.97 15.71
N ARG A 363 2.29 -5.48 15.88
CA ARG A 363 2.64 -4.48 16.91
C ARG A 363 2.06 -3.10 16.59
N LEU A 364 2.04 -2.75 15.32
CA LEU A 364 1.42 -1.53 14.78
C LEU A 364 0.38 -1.90 13.72
N SER A 365 -0.68 -1.10 13.60
CA SER A 365 -1.59 -1.14 12.46
C SER A 365 -0.98 -0.49 11.21
N LEU A 366 -1.58 -0.69 10.03
CA LEU A 366 -1.11 -0.04 8.81
C LEU A 366 -1.08 1.48 8.96
N GLN A 367 -2.14 2.05 9.55
CA GLN A 367 -2.26 3.48 9.76
C GLN A 367 -1.16 4.01 10.68
N GLU A 368 -0.89 3.34 11.80
CA GLU A 368 0.19 3.70 12.73
C GLU A 368 1.57 3.62 12.05
N SER A 369 1.83 2.57 11.27
CA SER A 369 3.11 2.39 10.55
C SER A 369 3.34 3.44 9.47
N ILE A 370 2.30 3.79 8.71
CA ILE A 370 2.38 4.82 7.67
C ILE A 370 2.47 6.23 8.28
N TYR A 371 1.77 6.47 9.38
CA TYR A 371 1.94 7.69 10.18
C TYR A 371 3.39 7.82 10.67
N ALA A 372 3.94 6.78 11.30
CA ALA A 372 5.32 6.77 11.77
C ALA A 372 6.32 7.01 10.62
N HIS A 373 6.07 6.45 9.43
CA HIS A 373 6.87 6.73 8.24
C HIS A 373 6.82 8.21 7.84
N CYS A 374 5.64 8.82 7.84
CA CYS A 374 5.47 10.23 7.52
C CYS A 374 6.21 11.13 8.52
N VAL A 375 6.09 10.82 9.81
CA VAL A 375 6.80 11.56 10.86
C VAL A 375 8.30 11.34 10.77
N TRP A 376 8.77 10.12 10.48
CA TRP A 376 10.19 9.86 10.24
C TRP A 376 10.75 10.72 9.10
N VAL A 377 9.99 10.94 8.02
CA VAL A 377 10.37 11.88 6.94
C VAL A 377 10.40 13.32 7.47
N PHE A 378 9.38 13.74 8.22
CA PHE A 378 9.33 15.07 8.83
C PHE A 378 10.54 15.32 9.75
N THR A 379 10.84 14.41 10.66
CA THR A 379 11.94 14.49 11.62
C THR A 379 13.29 14.59 10.92
N GLN A 380 13.50 13.85 9.83
CA GLN A 380 14.73 14.00 9.03
C GLN A 380 14.96 15.44 8.56
N HIS A 381 13.91 16.15 8.21
CA HIS A 381 14.01 17.52 7.69
C HIS A 381 14.09 18.58 8.78
N PHE A 382 13.37 18.40 9.88
CA PHE A 382 13.06 19.48 10.82
C PHE A 382 13.53 19.24 12.26
N LEU A 383 14.17 18.11 12.55
CA LEU A 383 14.83 17.93 13.85
C LEU A 383 15.86 19.04 14.05
N ASN A 384 15.77 19.76 15.16
CA ASN A 384 16.73 20.82 15.50
C ASN A 384 18.06 20.20 15.90
N ARG A 385 19.07 20.29 15.02
CA ARG A 385 20.39 19.66 15.20
C ARG A 385 21.47 20.61 15.72
N LEU A 386 21.17 21.90 15.82
CA LEU A 386 22.19 22.91 16.10
C LEU A 386 22.30 23.25 17.60
N GLY A 387 21.31 22.89 18.42
CA GLY A 387 21.37 23.10 19.87
C GLY A 387 21.43 24.59 20.25
N ASN A 388 21.41 24.87 21.55
CA ASN A 388 21.50 26.25 22.05
C ASN A 388 22.94 26.78 21.95
N GLU A 389 23.92 25.89 21.98
CA GLU A 389 25.35 26.17 21.94
C GLU A 389 25.75 26.83 20.61
N TYR A 390 25.20 26.36 19.49
CA TYR A 390 25.45 26.98 18.18
C TYR A 390 24.87 28.38 18.09
N ASN A 391 23.69 28.61 18.68
CA ASN A 391 23.06 29.93 18.69
C ASN A 391 23.88 30.90 19.54
N THR A 392 24.35 30.47 20.71
CA THR A 392 25.28 31.24 21.54
C THR A 392 26.56 31.56 20.79
N LEU A 393 27.17 30.58 20.12
CA LEU A 393 28.39 30.79 19.32
C LEU A 393 28.15 31.78 18.15
N THR A 394 26.98 31.71 17.50
CA THR A 394 26.60 32.64 16.43
C THR A 394 26.44 34.06 16.95
N SER A 395 25.91 34.24 18.18
CA SER A 395 25.78 35.56 18.80
C SER A 395 27.12 36.18 19.22
N LEU A 396 28.14 35.35 19.48
CA LEU A 396 29.47 35.78 19.91
C LEU A 396 30.42 36.09 18.75
N LEU A 397 30.18 35.51 17.56
CA LEU A 397 31.05 35.66 16.39
C LEU A 397 30.55 36.76 15.45
N ASP A 398 31.48 37.56 14.93
CA ASP A 398 31.18 38.57 13.92
C ASP A 398 30.88 37.94 12.55
N VAL A 399 29.62 37.99 12.13
CA VAL A 399 29.11 37.44 10.86
C VAL A 399 29.58 38.26 9.64
N SER A 400 30.07 39.49 9.84
CA SER A 400 30.65 40.30 8.76
C SER A 400 32.07 39.84 8.39
N ASN A 401 32.73 39.08 9.26
CA ASN A 401 34.01 38.47 8.99
C ASN A 401 33.85 37.19 8.17
N ILE A 402 34.47 37.18 6.97
CA ILE A 402 34.40 36.08 6.00
C ILE A 402 34.87 34.75 6.62
N VAL A 403 35.91 34.76 7.45
CA VAL A 403 36.48 33.55 8.07
C VAL A 403 35.53 32.98 9.12
N HIS A 404 34.92 33.83 9.95
CA HIS A 404 33.95 33.41 10.97
C HIS A 404 32.68 32.86 10.32
N ALA A 405 32.18 33.52 9.28
CA ALA A 405 31.02 33.05 8.52
C ALA A 405 31.26 31.69 7.84
N GLU A 406 32.46 31.49 7.28
CA GLU A 406 32.83 30.21 6.66
C GLU A 406 32.96 29.08 7.69
N LEU A 407 33.58 29.35 8.84
CA LEU A 407 33.70 28.39 9.95
C LEU A 407 32.33 28.00 10.51
N LEU A 408 31.46 28.98 10.79
CA LEU A 408 30.09 28.73 11.25
C LEU A 408 29.28 27.91 10.25
N SER A 409 29.46 28.16 8.95
CA SER A 409 28.80 27.41 7.88
C SER A 409 29.29 25.96 7.81
N LYS A 410 30.62 25.74 7.93
CA LYS A 410 31.23 24.40 8.00
C LYS A 410 30.79 23.63 9.24
N LEU A 411 30.78 24.27 10.41
CA LEU A 411 30.34 23.67 11.68
C LEU A 411 28.84 23.30 11.62
N LYS A 412 28.00 24.22 11.14
CA LYS A 412 26.57 23.98 10.91
C LYS A 412 26.34 22.79 10.00
N LYS A 413 27.11 22.68 8.91
CA LYS A 413 27.03 21.55 7.98
C LYS A 413 27.40 20.23 8.66
N ARG A 414 28.47 20.21 9.47
CA ARG A 414 28.91 19.00 10.20
C ARG A 414 27.90 18.55 11.24
N LEU A 415 27.48 19.44 12.15
CA LEU A 415 26.47 19.12 13.18
C LEU A 415 25.17 18.60 12.58
N ARG A 416 24.73 19.18 11.45
CA ARG A 416 23.55 18.66 10.76
C ARG A 416 23.77 17.30 10.11
N THR A 417 24.96 17.00 9.61
CA THR A 417 25.17 15.77 8.83
C THR A 417 25.58 14.58 9.70
N GLU A 418 26.26 14.83 10.82
CA GLU A 418 26.92 13.79 11.63
C GLU A 418 26.06 13.31 12.82
N THR A 419 25.17 14.13 13.40
CA THR A 419 24.49 13.76 14.66
C THR A 419 23.22 12.90 14.50
N PHE A 420 22.34 13.21 13.53
CA PHE A 420 21.07 12.50 13.34
C PHE A 420 20.92 12.01 11.89
N THR A 421 21.43 10.82 11.60
CA THR A 421 21.24 10.17 10.30
C THR A 421 19.80 9.65 10.16
N ALA A 422 19.34 9.42 8.93
CA ALA A 422 18.01 8.88 8.70
C ALA A 422 17.83 7.48 9.31
N ASP A 423 18.90 6.67 9.30
CA ASP A 423 18.92 5.33 9.89
C ASP A 423 18.93 5.39 11.42
N TYR A 424 19.69 6.31 12.03
CA TYR A 424 19.66 6.48 13.48
C TYR A 424 18.27 6.93 13.99
N ILE A 425 17.62 7.87 13.30
CA ILE A 425 16.23 8.26 13.63
C ILE A 425 15.29 7.05 13.48
N LEU A 426 15.48 6.23 12.44
CA LEU A 426 14.66 5.04 12.21
C LEU A 426 14.85 4.00 13.34
N GLU A 427 16.08 3.72 13.73
CA GLU A 427 16.43 2.82 14.83
C GLU A 427 15.77 3.26 16.14
N ILE A 428 15.81 4.56 16.45
CA ILE A 428 15.14 5.11 17.64
C ILE A 428 13.63 4.86 17.57
N ILE A 429 12.96 5.19 16.47
CA ILE A 429 11.49 5.05 16.38
C ILE A 429 11.08 3.57 16.47
N ASN A 430 11.86 2.64 15.89
CA ASN A 430 11.60 1.19 15.99
C ASN A 430 11.63 0.65 17.44
N GLN A 431 12.35 1.32 18.35
CA GLN A 431 12.40 0.92 19.76
C GLN A 431 11.13 1.29 20.53
N TYR A 432 10.29 2.21 20.00
CA TYR A 432 9.15 2.78 20.73
C TYR A 432 7.79 2.61 20.03
N PRO A 433 7.37 1.40 19.64
CA PRO A 433 6.07 1.19 18.97
C PRO A 433 4.87 1.61 19.84
N GLU A 434 4.97 1.45 21.16
CA GLU A 434 3.92 1.86 22.10
C GLU A 434 3.76 3.40 22.14
N LEU A 435 4.87 4.15 22.12
CA LEU A 435 4.79 5.61 22.03
C LEU A 435 4.22 6.07 20.69
N VAL A 436 4.63 5.43 19.59
CA VAL A 436 4.08 5.70 18.25
C VAL A 436 2.56 5.53 18.25
N ARG A 437 2.04 4.50 18.92
CA ARG A 437 0.60 4.28 19.08
C ARG A 437 -0.07 5.44 19.80
N SER A 438 0.41 5.83 20.98
CA SER A 438 -0.16 6.96 21.74
C SER A 438 -0.12 8.29 20.98
N LEU A 439 0.97 8.55 20.26
CA LEU A 439 1.13 9.73 19.42
C LEU A 439 0.20 9.71 18.20
N TYR A 440 0.00 8.53 17.60
CA TYR A 440 -0.97 8.35 16.53
C TYR A 440 -2.42 8.58 16.99
N LEU A 441 -2.80 8.10 18.19
CA LEU A 441 -4.15 8.32 18.73
C LEU A 441 -4.50 9.81 18.79
N THR A 442 -3.54 10.64 19.19
CA THR A 442 -3.71 12.10 19.27
C THR A 442 -3.83 12.73 17.87
N PHE A 443 -3.01 12.29 16.93
CA PHE A 443 -3.10 12.70 15.52
C PHE A 443 -4.45 12.33 14.90
N ALA A 444 -4.89 11.10 15.12
CA ALA A 444 -6.17 10.59 14.63
C ALA A 444 -7.33 11.36 15.25
N ASN A 445 -7.33 11.60 16.55
CA ASN A 445 -8.37 12.38 17.22
C ASN A 445 -8.52 13.80 16.64
N ALA A 446 -7.42 14.43 16.23
CA ALA A 446 -7.44 15.77 15.64
C ALA A 446 -7.91 15.82 14.18
N HIS A 447 -7.70 14.75 13.40
CA HIS A 447 -7.85 14.77 11.94
C HIS A 447 -8.84 13.75 11.37
N TYR A 448 -9.31 12.81 12.19
CA TYR A 448 -10.33 11.85 11.81
C TYR A 448 -11.71 12.51 11.87
N VAL A 449 -12.10 13.16 10.78
CA VAL A 449 -13.43 13.77 10.65
C VAL A 449 -14.43 12.68 10.22
N GLN A 450 -15.38 12.34 11.10
CA GLN A 450 -16.56 11.56 10.74
C GLN A 450 -17.38 12.35 9.72
N THR A 451 -17.10 12.15 8.43
CA THR A 451 -17.74 12.92 7.35
C THR A 451 -19.13 12.35 6.99
N ARG A 452 -19.68 11.44 7.79
CA ARG A 452 -21.00 10.83 7.60
C ARG A 452 -21.64 10.60 8.96
N GLY A 453 -22.90 11.01 9.11
CA GLY A 453 -23.65 10.97 10.36
C GLY A 453 -23.85 9.56 10.93
N GLU A 454 -24.52 9.51 12.08
CA GLU A 454 -24.74 8.35 12.97
C GLU A 454 -25.41 7.10 12.34
N GLN A 455 -25.66 7.07 11.02
CA GLN A 455 -26.43 6.03 10.34
C GLN A 455 -25.58 5.01 9.54
N ASP A 456 -24.27 5.19 9.41
CA ASP A 456 -23.43 4.07 8.94
C ASP A 456 -23.19 3.15 10.15
N ASP A 457 -23.61 1.89 10.08
CA ASP A 457 -23.27 0.80 11.01
C ASP A 457 -21.74 0.57 11.01
N PHE A 458 -21.01 1.52 11.59
CA PHE A 458 -19.56 1.58 11.58
C PHE A 458 -19.01 0.52 12.53
N LEU A 459 -18.47 -0.56 11.97
CA LEU A 459 -17.45 -1.32 12.68
C LEU A 459 -16.13 -0.51 12.65
N PRO A 460 -15.64 -0.08 13.82
CA PRO A 460 -14.41 0.69 13.92
C PRO A 460 -13.16 -0.04 13.36
N THR A 461 -12.20 0.68 12.75
CA THR A 461 -10.88 0.11 12.39
C THR A 461 -10.21 -0.44 13.66
N LEU A 462 -9.25 -1.37 13.60
CA LEU A 462 -8.55 -1.81 14.83
C LEU A 462 -7.92 -0.62 15.59
N SER A 463 -7.38 0.36 14.86
CA SER A 463 -6.87 1.59 15.45
C SER A 463 -7.98 2.46 16.06
N TYR A 464 -9.18 2.50 15.48
CA TYR A 464 -10.32 3.26 15.99
C TYR A 464 -11.05 2.52 17.14
N LEU A 465 -11.05 1.19 17.14
CA LEU A 465 -11.44 0.36 18.29
C LEU A 465 -10.55 0.71 19.47
N ARG A 466 -9.23 0.76 19.23
CA ARG A 466 -8.25 1.21 20.23
C ARG A 466 -8.49 2.67 20.64
N MET A 467 -8.79 3.59 19.72
CA MET A 467 -9.16 4.97 20.09
C MET A 467 -10.39 5.07 21.01
N LYS A 468 -11.36 4.14 20.92
CA LYS A 468 -12.52 4.11 21.82
C LYS A 468 -12.19 3.52 23.19
N VAL A 469 -11.18 2.64 23.26
CA VAL A 469 -10.78 1.93 24.49
C VAL A 469 -9.69 2.71 25.25
N ASP A 470 -8.71 3.25 24.53
CA ASP A 470 -7.58 3.98 25.07
C ASP A 470 -7.91 5.46 25.22
N ARG A 471 -7.65 6.01 26.41
CA ARG A 471 -7.81 7.45 26.68
C ARG A 471 -6.80 8.25 25.83
N VAL A 472 -7.31 9.20 25.04
CA VAL A 472 -6.46 10.16 24.33
C VAL A 472 -5.74 11.05 25.35
N MET A 473 -4.41 11.03 25.32
CA MET A 473 -3.55 11.80 26.20
C MET A 473 -3.45 13.26 25.72
N THR A 474 -3.30 14.19 26.66
CA THR A 474 -2.99 15.59 26.37
C THR A 474 -1.52 15.76 25.94
N ASP A 475 -1.20 16.92 25.35
CA ASP A 475 0.17 17.19 24.89
C ASP A 475 1.20 17.22 26.03
N ASP A 476 0.80 17.65 27.24
CA ASP A 476 1.65 17.65 28.43
C ASP A 476 1.85 16.23 28.99
N GLU A 477 0.80 15.41 28.99
CA GLU A 477 0.89 14.00 29.38
C GLU A 477 1.79 13.21 28.42
N LEU A 478 1.70 13.48 27.11
CA LEU A 478 2.61 12.89 26.12
C LEU A 478 4.05 13.34 26.32
N LYS A 479 4.28 14.60 26.69
CA LYS A 479 5.62 15.09 27.04
C LYS A 479 6.20 14.29 28.19
N ALA A 480 5.46 14.20 29.29
CA ALA A 480 5.89 13.47 30.49
C ALA A 480 6.12 11.99 30.20
N LEU A 481 5.27 11.37 29.37
CA LEU A 481 5.43 9.99 28.94
C LEU A 481 6.73 9.80 28.14
N ILE A 482 7.01 10.69 27.18
CA ILE A 482 8.25 10.63 26.40
C ILE A 482 9.47 10.79 27.31
N SER A 483 9.51 11.80 28.17
CA SER A 483 10.66 12.02 29.08
C SER A 483 10.88 10.87 30.06
N LYS A 484 9.82 10.14 30.44
CA LYS A 484 9.92 8.95 31.31
C LYS A 484 10.39 7.70 30.56
N THR A 485 10.03 7.56 29.28
CA THR A 485 10.29 6.34 28.49
C THR A 485 11.56 6.43 27.65
N ALA A 486 11.98 7.63 27.25
CA ALA A 486 13.20 7.85 26.49
C ALA A 486 14.43 7.49 27.33
N VAL A 487 15.38 6.78 26.72
CA VAL A 487 16.61 6.31 27.40
C VAL A 487 17.65 7.42 27.51
N ASN A 488 17.61 8.39 26.59
CA ASN A 488 18.53 9.51 26.53
C ASN A 488 17.88 10.71 25.83
N GLU A 489 18.57 11.85 25.85
CA GLU A 489 18.11 13.10 25.24
C GLU A 489 17.89 13.00 23.73
N HIS A 490 18.69 12.20 23.01
CA HIS A 490 18.52 12.01 21.57
C HIS A 490 17.19 11.30 21.25
N HIS A 491 16.84 10.27 22.03
CA HIS A 491 15.59 9.54 21.88
C HIS A 491 14.41 10.45 22.25
N GLU A 492 14.53 11.22 23.33
CA GLU A 492 13.53 12.20 23.73
C GLU A 492 13.30 13.24 22.64
N MET A 493 14.36 13.74 22.00
CA MET A 493 14.28 14.73 20.93
C MET A 493 13.56 14.17 19.69
N VAL A 494 13.88 12.94 19.28
CA VAL A 494 13.24 12.27 18.13
C VAL A 494 11.77 12.00 18.40
N MET A 495 11.42 11.50 19.59
CA MET A 495 10.03 11.24 19.95
C MET A 495 9.24 12.52 20.17
N THR A 496 9.86 13.59 20.66
CA THR A 496 9.25 14.92 20.77
C THR A 496 8.92 15.51 19.39
N ALA A 497 9.67 15.17 18.34
CA ALA A 497 9.35 15.61 16.98
C ALA A 497 7.98 15.11 16.49
N PHE A 498 7.46 13.98 17.00
CA PHE A 498 6.09 13.54 16.72
C PHE A 498 5.04 14.50 17.29
N ARG A 499 5.27 15.03 18.50
CA ARG A 499 4.37 16.03 19.10
C ARG A 499 4.37 17.31 18.29
N VAL A 500 5.57 17.78 17.88
CA VAL A 500 5.72 18.94 17.01
C VAL A 500 5.00 18.71 15.68
N PHE A 501 5.13 17.53 15.08
CA PHE A 501 4.38 17.19 13.87
C PHE A 501 2.87 17.29 14.09
N ASN A 502 2.34 16.63 15.12
CA ASN A 502 0.91 16.62 15.41
C ASN A 502 0.34 18.02 15.63
N SER A 503 1.01 18.87 16.41
CA SER A 503 0.57 20.25 16.67
C SER A 503 0.71 21.16 15.44
N SER A 504 1.60 20.82 14.51
CA SER A 504 1.84 21.60 13.30
C SER A 504 0.92 21.23 12.15
N VAL A 505 0.36 20.02 12.11
CA VAL A 505 -0.57 19.61 11.03
C VAL A 505 -1.91 20.32 11.20
N LEU A 506 -2.26 21.13 10.21
CA LEU A 506 -3.54 21.84 10.15
C LEU A 506 -4.60 21.02 9.41
N LYS A 507 -4.19 20.36 8.32
CA LYS A 507 -5.06 19.53 7.46
C LYS A 507 -4.25 18.42 6.82
N THR A 508 -4.89 17.28 6.59
CA THR A 508 -4.30 16.13 5.91
C THR A 508 -5.32 15.39 5.06
N ASN A 509 -4.87 14.71 4.01
CA ASN A 509 -5.69 13.77 3.22
C ASN A 509 -5.53 12.31 3.70
N PHE A 510 -4.88 12.07 4.83
CA PHE A 510 -4.55 10.72 5.35
C PHE A 510 -5.75 9.76 5.33
N TYR A 511 -6.90 10.23 5.82
CA TYR A 511 -8.14 9.45 5.94
C TYR A 511 -9.05 9.49 4.71
N THR A 512 -8.62 10.12 3.61
CA THR A 512 -9.42 10.19 2.38
C THR A 512 -9.32 8.90 1.57
N PRO A 513 -10.41 8.42 0.95
CA PRO A 513 -10.45 7.11 0.30
C PRO A 513 -9.70 7.04 -1.04
N THR A 514 -9.55 8.16 -1.76
CA THR A 514 -8.88 8.20 -3.06
C THR A 514 -7.74 9.20 -3.03
N LYS A 515 -6.51 8.68 -3.10
CA LYS A 515 -5.27 9.46 -2.99
C LYS A 515 -4.11 8.73 -3.66
N VAL A 516 -3.16 9.50 -4.18
CA VAL A 516 -1.90 9.00 -4.80
C VAL A 516 -0.68 9.26 -3.93
N ALA A 517 -0.78 10.25 -3.04
CA ALA A 517 0.26 10.65 -2.12
C ALA A 517 -0.40 11.19 -0.84
N LEU A 518 0.34 11.13 0.26
CA LEU A 518 -0.03 11.75 1.52
C LEU A 518 0.43 13.20 1.54
N SER A 519 -0.45 14.09 1.95
CA SER A 519 -0.21 15.52 1.99
C SER A 519 -0.61 16.09 3.33
N PHE A 520 0.29 16.87 3.92
CA PHE A 520 0.10 17.51 5.22
C PHE A 520 0.30 19.01 5.06
N ARG A 521 -0.75 19.80 5.33
CA ARG A 521 -0.64 21.25 5.44
C ARG A 521 -0.12 21.56 6.84
N LEU A 522 1.07 22.13 6.92
CA LEU A 522 1.76 22.43 8.17
C LEU A 522 1.72 23.93 8.48
N ASN A 523 1.57 24.26 9.76
CA ASN A 523 1.90 25.57 10.30
C ASN A 523 3.44 25.66 10.45
N PRO A 524 4.12 26.56 9.73
CA PRO A 524 5.59 26.63 9.74
C PRO A 524 6.18 27.29 11.00
N SER A 525 5.37 27.61 12.02
CA SER A 525 5.82 28.32 13.24
C SER A 525 6.85 27.54 14.07
N PHE A 526 7.02 26.23 13.84
CA PHE A 526 8.05 25.42 14.49
C PHE A 526 9.46 25.61 13.88
N LEU A 527 9.58 26.31 12.75
CA LEU A 527 10.86 26.55 12.11
C LEU A 527 11.67 27.60 12.88
N PRO A 528 12.95 27.34 13.20
CA PRO A 528 13.80 28.29 13.93
C PRO A 528 14.06 29.56 13.09
N PRO A 529 13.76 30.77 13.61
CA PRO A 529 13.98 32.04 12.90
C PRO A 529 15.45 32.28 12.50
N GLU A 530 16.39 31.74 13.27
CA GLU A 530 17.84 31.87 13.01
C GLU A 530 18.24 31.15 11.72
N GLU A 531 17.49 30.13 11.31
CA GLU A 531 17.74 29.39 10.08
C GLU A 531 16.86 29.85 8.93
N TYR A 532 15.64 30.29 9.23
CA TYR A 532 14.61 30.67 8.27
C TYR A 532 14.10 32.08 8.59
N PRO A 533 14.89 33.12 8.29
CA PRO A 533 14.57 34.50 8.68
C PRO A 533 13.32 35.04 7.99
N GLN A 534 12.98 34.51 6.81
CA GLN A 534 11.72 34.81 6.14
C GLN A 534 10.65 33.80 6.57
N PRO A 535 9.63 34.21 7.35
CA PRO A 535 8.57 33.30 7.75
C PRO A 535 7.74 32.86 6.55
N LEU A 536 7.35 31.59 6.57
CA LEU A 536 6.44 31.03 5.58
C LEU A 536 4.99 31.35 5.96
N TYR A 537 4.18 31.71 4.98
CA TYR A 537 2.72 31.81 5.13
C TYR A 537 2.08 30.43 5.26
N GLY A 538 2.59 29.44 4.54
CA GLY A 538 2.10 28.07 4.62
C GLY A 538 3.03 27.07 3.95
N MET A 539 2.95 25.83 4.42
CA MET A 539 3.80 24.75 3.93
C MET A 539 2.96 23.49 3.72
N PHE A 540 3.23 22.77 2.64
CA PHE A 540 2.77 21.39 2.49
C PHE A 540 3.95 20.45 2.40
N LEU A 541 3.86 19.35 3.15
CA LEU A 541 4.72 18.18 3.01
C LEU A 541 3.94 17.12 2.24
N VAL A 542 4.48 16.66 1.12
CA VAL A 542 3.88 15.61 0.28
C VAL A 542 4.81 14.41 0.26
N ILE A 543 4.27 13.23 0.57
CA ILE A 543 5.00 11.97 0.66
C ILE A 543 4.28 10.93 -0.18
N SER A 544 5.00 10.30 -1.10
CA SER A 544 4.56 9.19 -1.93
C SER A 544 5.61 8.08 -1.87
N SER A 545 5.27 6.92 -2.42
CA SER A 545 6.19 5.80 -2.67
C SER A 545 7.46 6.24 -3.41
N GLU A 546 7.32 6.98 -4.51
CA GLU A 546 8.43 7.32 -5.42
C GLU A 546 9.02 8.72 -5.23
N PHE A 547 8.33 9.61 -4.53
CA PHE A 547 8.77 10.99 -4.38
C PHE A 547 8.40 11.60 -3.03
N ARG A 548 9.16 12.64 -2.68
CA ARG A 548 8.87 13.54 -1.57
C ARG A 548 8.90 14.96 -2.09
N GLY A 549 8.02 15.81 -1.58
CA GLY A 549 7.85 17.16 -2.09
C GLY A 549 7.49 18.14 -0.98
N PHE A 550 7.92 19.38 -1.16
CA PHE A 550 7.45 20.50 -0.38
C PHE A 550 6.75 21.51 -1.30
N HIS A 551 5.67 22.10 -0.81
CA HIS A 551 5.09 23.29 -1.41
C HIS A 551 5.16 24.43 -0.39
N LEU A 552 6.02 25.41 -0.65
CA LEU A 552 6.28 26.53 0.25
C LEU A 552 5.59 27.79 -0.25
N ARG A 553 4.79 28.41 0.61
CA ARG A 553 4.12 29.68 0.35
C ARG A 553 4.72 30.74 1.27
N PHE A 554 5.31 31.78 0.68
CA PHE A 554 5.84 32.93 1.42
C PHE A 554 4.83 34.08 1.56
N ARG A 555 3.73 34.03 0.80
CA ARG A 555 2.64 35.00 0.80
C ARG A 555 1.33 34.26 0.61
N ASP A 556 0.21 34.92 0.87
CA ASP A 556 -1.11 34.36 0.60
C ASP A 556 -1.47 34.38 -0.89
N ILE A 557 -0.63 33.74 -1.71
CA ILE A 557 -0.84 33.58 -3.15
C ILE A 557 -0.53 32.11 -3.48
N ALA A 558 -1.36 31.49 -4.32
CA ALA A 558 -1.22 30.10 -4.77
C ALA A 558 -0.44 30.01 -6.11
N ARG A 559 0.58 30.87 -6.30
CA ARG A 559 1.42 30.89 -7.50
C ARG A 559 2.82 30.42 -7.14
N GLY A 560 3.41 29.56 -7.97
CA GLY A 560 4.75 29.04 -7.78
C GLY A 560 5.19 28.19 -8.97
N GLY A 561 6.49 27.91 -9.07
CA GLY A 561 7.05 26.95 -10.02
C GLY A 561 7.18 25.56 -9.37
N ILE A 562 7.11 24.52 -10.19
CA ILE A 562 7.46 23.15 -9.76
C ILE A 562 8.94 22.94 -10.07
N ARG A 563 9.72 22.49 -9.08
CA ARG A 563 11.09 22.06 -9.27
C ARG A 563 11.18 20.56 -9.07
N ILE A 564 11.64 19.86 -10.10
CA ILE A 564 11.84 18.41 -10.07
C ILE A 564 13.34 18.14 -9.99
N VAL A 565 13.77 17.45 -8.92
CA VAL A 565 15.14 16.97 -8.77
C VAL A 565 15.15 15.49 -9.13
N LYS A 566 15.62 15.17 -10.33
CA LYS A 566 15.76 13.77 -10.78
C LYS A 566 17.05 13.19 -10.22
N SER A 567 16.95 12.02 -9.60
CA SER A 567 18.11 11.30 -9.05
C SER A 567 18.41 10.10 -9.95
N ARG A 568 19.68 9.95 -10.36
CA ARG A 568 20.12 8.86 -11.25
C ARG A 568 20.52 7.57 -10.52
N SER A 569 20.74 7.65 -9.20
CA SER A 569 21.07 6.51 -8.35
C SER A 569 20.39 6.64 -6.98
N ARG A 570 20.38 5.56 -6.21
CA ARG A 570 19.80 5.51 -4.86
C ARG A 570 20.55 6.41 -3.88
N GLU A 571 21.87 6.50 -4.02
CA GLU A 571 22.74 7.37 -3.22
C GLU A 571 22.45 8.84 -3.53
N ALA A 572 22.35 9.18 -4.82
CA ALA A 572 21.96 10.52 -5.26
C ALA A 572 20.57 10.89 -4.74
N TYR A 573 19.63 9.95 -4.76
CA TYR A 573 18.30 10.15 -4.17
C TYR A 573 18.37 10.42 -2.67
N ALA A 574 19.13 9.66 -1.91
CA ALA A 574 19.29 9.87 -0.47
C ALA A 574 19.93 11.24 -0.14
N ILE A 575 20.90 11.70 -0.94
CA ILE A 575 21.51 13.04 -0.77
C ILE A 575 20.52 14.16 -1.10
N ASN A 576 19.84 14.05 -2.24
CA ASN A 576 18.88 15.06 -2.69
C ASN A 576 17.66 15.13 -1.76
N ALA A 577 17.15 13.98 -1.33
CA ALA A 577 16.04 13.91 -0.39
C ALA A 577 16.37 14.62 0.92
N ARG A 578 17.58 14.45 1.49
CA ARG A 578 17.98 15.14 2.72
C ARG A 578 18.05 16.65 2.60
N SER A 579 18.42 17.16 1.43
CA SER A 579 18.66 18.59 1.19
C SER A 579 17.47 19.32 0.55
N LEU A 580 16.39 18.61 0.23
CA LEU A 580 15.24 19.11 -0.54
C LEU A 580 14.66 20.41 0.01
N PHE A 581 14.39 20.48 1.31
CA PHE A 581 13.81 21.67 1.95
C PHE A 581 14.76 22.88 1.88
N GLY A 582 16.05 22.66 2.17
CA GLY A 582 17.08 23.70 2.10
C GLY A 582 17.31 24.23 0.68
N MET A 583 17.20 23.38 -0.34
CA MET A 583 17.29 23.79 -1.74
C MET A 583 16.14 24.71 -2.17
N MET A 584 14.97 24.58 -1.54
CA MET A 584 13.79 25.37 -1.90
C MET A 584 13.76 26.74 -1.21
N THR A 585 14.40 26.85 -0.04
CA THR A 585 14.49 28.10 0.74
C THR A 585 15.63 29.02 0.25
N ARG A 586 16.81 28.48 -0.06
CA ARG A 586 18.02 29.28 -0.45
C ARG A 586 17.93 30.03 -1.76
N VAL A 587 17.08 29.62 -2.71
CA VAL A 587 17.04 30.22 -4.06
C VAL A 587 16.48 31.65 -4.03
N LYS A 588 15.65 31.99 -3.04
CA LYS A 588 15.16 33.36 -2.89
C LYS A 588 16.20 34.32 -2.34
N ASP A 589 17.17 33.87 -1.55
CA ASP A 589 18.24 34.74 -1.04
C ASP A 589 19.14 35.24 -2.17
N ASN A 590 19.37 34.41 -3.20
CA ASN A 590 20.10 34.83 -4.40
C ASN A 590 19.24 35.67 -5.35
N CYS A 591 17.97 35.30 -5.57
CA CYS A 591 17.10 36.06 -6.47
C CYS A 591 16.69 37.44 -5.89
N SER A 592 16.76 37.62 -4.57
CA SER A 592 16.55 38.92 -3.91
C SER A 592 17.81 39.79 -3.88
N ARG A 593 18.99 39.24 -4.20
CA ARG A 593 20.23 40.01 -4.40
C ARG A 593 20.35 40.59 -5.80
N ASP A 594 19.74 39.95 -6.80
CA ASP A 594 19.72 40.45 -8.19
C ASP A 594 18.63 41.51 -8.46
N LEU A 595 17.86 41.90 -7.44
CA LEU A 595 16.79 42.89 -7.50
C LEU A 595 16.98 44.05 -6.51
N ARG A 596 18.22 44.31 -6.06
CA ARG A 596 18.58 45.52 -5.31
C ARG A 596 19.66 46.32 -6.00
#